data_AF-A0A935TDA0-F1
#
_entry.id   AF-A0A935TDA0-F1
#
_cell.length_a   1.000
_cell.length_b   1.000
_cell.length_c   1.000
_cell.angle_alpha   90.00
_cell.angle_beta   90.00
_cell.angle_gamma   90.00
#
_symmetry.space_group_name_H-M   'P 1'
#
loop_
_entity.id
_entity.type
_entity.pdbx_description
1 polymer ?
#
loop_
_entity_poly.entity_id
_entity_poly.type
_entity_poly.pdbx_seq_one_letter_code
_entity_poly.pdbx_strand_id
1 'polypeptide(L)'
;MNLRQLALDALLLRSPGAKCRAVMGIACAGDNHEIAVPDLCRLASEALPGRSARPPLVPPAQVAQRPVSTLEGRAALIHSLAHIELNAVNLALDIAWRFDGMPDEFYRDWIGVAREEACHFNLLREHLQAMGFRYGDFPAHNGLWEMAERTADDVLARLALVPRTLEARGLDAAPLIRDKLRRVGDERGAAILEIILRDEIGHVAIGNRWYRRVCGERGLDPVVCYDELAQRHRAPRLRGPFNLEARRAAGFDAQELAALQAG
;
A
#
# COMPACT_ATOMS: atom_id res chain seq x y z
N MET A 1 -9.43 18.90 14.25
CA MET A 1 -8.37 17.93 14.60
C MET A 1 -7.52 17.72 13.37
N ASN A 2 -6.19 17.81 13.42
CA ASN A 2 -5.34 17.72 12.21
C ASN A 2 -5.48 16.32 11.53
N LEU A 3 -5.54 16.27 10.19
CA LEU A 3 -5.43 15.06 9.39
C LEU A 3 -4.21 14.20 9.77
N ARG A 4 -3.05 14.82 10.04
CA ARG A 4 -1.84 14.10 10.46
C ARG A 4 -2.03 13.42 11.83
N GLN A 5 -2.74 14.07 12.76
CA GLN A 5 -3.07 13.48 14.05
C GLN A 5 -4.06 12.31 13.90
N LEU A 6 -5.12 12.52 13.12
CA LEU A 6 -6.11 11.48 12.80
C LEU A 6 -5.45 10.27 12.15
N ALA A 7 -4.47 10.51 11.26
CA ALA A 7 -3.70 9.45 10.62
C ALA A 7 -2.88 8.65 11.64
N LEU A 8 -2.18 9.33 12.54
CA LEU A 8 -1.40 8.70 13.61
C LEU A 8 -2.30 7.87 14.55
N ASP A 9 -3.42 8.44 14.99
CA ASP A 9 -4.37 7.76 15.88
C ASP A 9 -4.93 6.48 15.24
N ALA A 10 -5.29 6.53 13.95
CA ALA A 10 -5.74 5.36 13.20
C ALA A 10 -4.61 4.33 13.02
N LEU A 11 -3.39 4.78 12.73
CA LEU A 11 -2.23 3.91 12.50
C LEU A 11 -1.87 3.08 13.75
N LEU A 12 -2.03 3.66 14.94
CA LEU A 12 -1.78 3.02 16.24
C LEU A 12 -2.81 1.93 16.61
N LEU A 13 -3.98 1.91 15.96
CA LEU A 13 -5.00 0.89 16.24
C LEU A 13 -4.52 -0.51 15.84
N ARG A 14 -4.57 -1.45 16.78
CA ARG A 14 -4.12 -2.84 16.58
C ARG A 14 -5.11 -3.73 15.83
N SER A 15 -6.41 -3.45 15.98
CA SER A 15 -7.47 -4.24 15.34
C SER A 15 -7.66 -3.76 13.90
N PRO A 16 -7.55 -4.65 12.89
CA PRO A 16 -7.79 -4.27 11.49
C PRO A 16 -9.17 -3.62 11.29
N GLY A 17 -10.21 -4.19 11.91
CA GLY A 17 -11.57 -3.65 11.81
C GLY A 17 -11.73 -2.28 12.48
N ALA A 18 -11.08 -2.05 13.63
CA ALA A 18 -11.11 -0.74 14.27
C ALA A 18 -10.34 0.31 13.44
N LYS A 19 -9.20 -0.08 12.88
CA LYS A 19 -8.39 0.76 11.99
C LYS A 19 -9.19 1.20 10.78
N CYS A 20 -9.78 0.27 10.04
CA CYS A 20 -10.61 0.61 8.89
C CYS A 20 -11.78 1.53 9.26
N ARG A 21 -12.46 1.30 10.39
CA ARG A 21 -13.53 2.21 10.85
C ARG A 21 -13.01 3.61 11.17
N ALA A 22 -11.86 3.73 11.84
CA ALA A 22 -11.26 5.02 12.15
C ALA A 22 -10.90 5.78 10.88
N VAL A 23 -10.26 5.11 9.90
CA VAL A 23 -9.91 5.70 8.59
C VAL A 23 -11.17 6.18 7.85
N MET A 24 -12.23 5.37 7.81
CA MET A 24 -13.49 5.75 7.18
C MET A 24 -14.20 6.92 7.89
N GLY A 25 -13.88 7.17 9.16
CA GLY A 25 -14.38 8.31 9.94
C GLY A 25 -13.62 9.62 9.72
N ILE A 26 -12.46 9.60 9.03
CA ILE A 26 -11.70 10.83 8.74
C ILE A 26 -12.42 11.60 7.63
N ALA A 27 -12.87 12.83 7.93
CA ALA A 27 -13.52 13.71 6.97
C ALA A 27 -12.49 14.31 6.00
N CYS A 28 -12.70 14.17 4.69
CA CYS A 28 -11.78 14.64 3.66
C CYS A 28 -12.17 16.00 3.03
N ALA A 29 -13.39 16.49 3.29
CA ALA A 29 -13.96 17.66 2.60
C ALA A 29 -14.40 18.75 3.57
N GLY A 30 -14.18 20.02 3.19
CA GLY A 30 -14.84 21.19 3.78
C GLY A 30 -14.19 21.81 5.01
N ASP A 31 -13.34 21.09 5.73
CA ASP A 31 -12.77 21.59 6.97
C ASP A 31 -11.34 22.11 6.76
N ASN A 32 -11.10 23.36 7.16
CA ASN A 32 -9.76 23.92 7.34
C ASN A 32 -9.08 23.13 8.48
N HIS A 33 -8.34 22.08 8.12
CA HIS A 33 -7.55 21.33 9.07
C HIS A 33 -6.27 22.11 9.33
N GLU A 34 -6.09 22.62 10.56
CA GLU A 34 -4.79 23.16 10.96
C GLU A 34 -3.72 22.06 10.83
N ILE A 35 -2.66 22.33 10.06
CA ILE A 35 -1.47 21.48 10.02
C ILE A 35 -0.70 21.72 11.33
N ALA A 36 -1.10 20.99 12.38
CA ALA A 36 -0.40 20.94 13.66
C ALA A 36 0.58 19.75 13.75
N VAL A 37 1.60 19.85 14.58
CA VAL A 37 2.46 18.70 14.88
C VAL A 37 1.63 17.63 15.60
N PRO A 38 1.61 16.35 15.14
CA PRO A 38 0.95 15.28 15.87
C PRO A 38 1.51 15.12 17.29
N ASP A 39 0.71 14.61 18.22
CA ASP A 39 1.13 14.23 19.56
C ASP A 39 2.06 13.01 19.51
N LEU A 40 3.36 13.29 19.43
CA LEU A 40 4.41 12.29 19.36
C LEU A 40 4.69 11.61 20.71
N CYS A 41 4.18 12.11 21.83
CA CYS A 41 4.42 11.49 23.15
C CYS A 41 3.87 10.05 23.21
N ARG A 42 2.83 9.74 22.43
CA ARG A 42 2.25 8.40 22.32
C ARG A 42 3.21 7.37 21.72
N LEU A 43 4.12 7.80 20.84
CA LEU A 43 5.11 6.92 20.21
C LEU A 43 6.19 6.42 21.17
N ALA A 44 6.33 7.03 22.36
CA ALA A 44 7.26 6.55 23.38
C ALA A 44 6.85 5.19 23.96
N SER A 45 5.57 4.82 23.86
CA SER A 45 5.01 3.59 24.45
C SER A 45 4.38 2.64 23.44
N GLU A 46 4.23 3.04 22.17
CA GLU A 46 3.51 2.27 21.15
C GLU A 46 4.37 2.06 19.90
N ALA A 47 4.27 0.89 19.27
CA ALA A 47 4.97 0.57 18.02
C ALA A 47 4.07 0.83 16.80
N LEU A 48 4.68 1.29 15.71
CA LEU A 48 3.99 1.50 14.43
C LEU A 48 4.27 0.35 13.44
N PRO A 49 3.27 -0.09 12.67
CA PRO A 49 1.86 0.26 12.85
C PRO A 49 1.34 -0.52 14.08
N GLY A 50 0.21 -0.07 14.63
CA GLY A 50 -0.52 -0.88 15.59
C GLY A 50 -0.85 -2.24 14.98
N ARG A 51 -0.39 -3.33 15.61
CA ARG A 51 -0.57 -4.71 15.15
C ARG A 51 -1.22 -5.58 16.22
N SER A 52 -2.07 -6.50 15.76
CA SER A 52 -2.55 -7.63 16.57
C SER A 52 -1.54 -8.78 16.54
N ALA A 53 -1.70 -9.78 17.41
CA ALA A 53 -0.84 -10.97 17.43
C ALA A 53 -0.97 -11.86 16.17
N ARG A 54 -2.01 -11.64 15.34
CA ARG A 54 -2.23 -12.36 14.07
C ARG A 54 -2.40 -11.40 12.89
N PRO A 55 -2.01 -11.79 11.67
CA PRO A 55 -1.32 -13.04 11.31
C PRO A 55 0.13 -13.10 11.86
N PRO A 56 0.70 -14.30 12.08
CA PRO A 56 2.12 -14.43 12.37
C PRO A 56 2.94 -13.93 11.17
N LEU A 57 3.91 -13.06 11.45
CA LEU A 57 4.78 -12.51 10.42
C LEU A 57 6.02 -13.41 10.27
N VAL A 58 6.22 -13.92 9.05
CA VAL A 58 7.33 -14.81 8.70
C VAL A 58 8.13 -14.23 7.54
N PRO A 59 9.41 -14.62 7.37
CA PRO A 59 10.18 -14.27 6.18
C PRO A 59 9.46 -14.70 4.89
N PRO A 60 9.59 -13.97 3.76
CA PRO A 60 8.88 -14.29 2.52
C PRO A 60 9.05 -15.75 2.05
N ALA A 61 10.24 -16.34 2.25
CA ALA A 61 10.52 -17.73 1.88
C ALA A 61 9.75 -18.78 2.71
N GLN A 62 9.19 -18.39 3.86
CA GLN A 62 8.44 -19.27 4.77
C GLN A 62 6.92 -19.15 4.57
N VAL A 63 6.44 -18.28 3.67
CA VAL A 63 5.03 -18.25 3.29
C VAL A 63 4.75 -19.49 2.43
N ALA A 64 4.04 -20.46 3.00
CA ALA A 64 3.76 -21.74 2.34
C ALA A 64 2.97 -21.55 1.03
N GLN A 65 3.53 -22.07 -0.06
CA GLN A 65 2.89 -22.07 -1.37
C GLN A 65 1.82 -23.17 -1.42
N ARG A 66 0.59 -22.79 -1.76
CA ARG A 66 -0.54 -23.70 -1.86
C ARG A 66 -1.20 -23.56 -3.23
N PRO A 67 -1.68 -24.66 -3.85
CA PRO A 67 -2.40 -24.56 -5.12
C PRO A 67 -3.73 -23.81 -4.95
N VAL A 68 -3.94 -22.78 -5.77
CA VAL A 68 -5.18 -21.97 -5.82
C VAL A 68 -6.41 -22.80 -6.20
N SER A 69 -6.23 -23.98 -6.80
CA SER A 69 -7.32 -24.91 -7.09
C SER A 69 -7.94 -25.54 -5.84
N THR A 70 -7.24 -25.54 -4.70
CA THR A 70 -7.78 -26.02 -3.43
C THR A 70 -8.47 -24.87 -2.67
N LEU A 71 -9.49 -25.19 -1.86
CA LEU A 71 -10.17 -24.18 -1.04
C LEU A 71 -9.20 -23.46 -0.08
N GLU A 72 -8.36 -24.23 0.62
CA GLU A 72 -7.37 -23.66 1.55
C GLU A 72 -6.32 -22.81 0.80
N GLY A 73 -5.82 -23.27 -0.34
CA GLY A 73 -4.84 -22.50 -1.12
C GLY A 73 -5.43 -21.21 -1.69
N ARG A 74 -6.69 -21.23 -2.12
CA ARG A 74 -7.41 -20.02 -2.52
C ARG A 74 -7.66 -19.08 -1.34
N ALA A 75 -8.06 -19.59 -0.18
CA ALA A 75 -8.22 -18.80 1.03
C ALA A 75 -6.89 -18.14 1.49
N ALA A 76 -5.78 -18.88 1.43
CA ALA A 76 -4.46 -18.34 1.72
C ALA A 76 -4.03 -17.21 0.76
N LEU A 77 -4.38 -17.32 -0.53
CA LEU A 77 -4.16 -16.26 -1.51
C LEU A 77 -5.00 -15.02 -1.17
N ILE A 78 -6.32 -15.16 -0.96
CA ILE A 78 -7.20 -14.04 -0.59
C ILE A 78 -6.76 -13.39 0.73
N HIS A 79 -6.33 -14.19 1.72
CA HIS A 79 -5.74 -13.69 2.95
C HIS A 79 -4.48 -12.86 2.71
N SER A 80 -3.59 -13.32 1.82
CA SER A 80 -2.35 -12.61 1.50
C SER A 80 -2.64 -11.26 0.83
N LEU A 81 -3.61 -11.22 -0.09
CA LEU A 81 -4.12 -9.98 -0.69
C LEU A 81 -4.69 -9.06 0.39
N ALA A 82 -5.54 -9.55 1.29
CA ALA A 82 -6.07 -8.75 2.40
C ALA A 82 -4.93 -8.21 3.30
N HIS A 83 -3.85 -8.96 3.49
CA HIS A 83 -2.70 -8.47 4.23
C HIS A 83 -1.96 -7.35 3.50
N ILE A 84 -1.87 -7.42 2.17
CA ILE A 84 -1.32 -6.34 1.33
C ILE A 84 -2.17 -5.08 1.49
N GLU A 85 -3.49 -5.17 1.32
CA GLU A 85 -4.39 -4.00 1.44
C GLU A 85 -4.34 -3.37 2.83
N LEU A 86 -4.31 -4.18 3.91
CA LEU A 86 -4.17 -3.63 5.26
C LEU A 86 -2.80 -2.95 5.47
N ASN A 87 -1.73 -3.44 4.83
CA ASN A 87 -0.46 -2.74 4.84
C ASN A 87 -0.55 -1.43 4.04
N ALA A 88 -1.22 -1.41 2.90
CA ALA A 88 -1.44 -0.19 2.12
C ALA A 88 -2.19 0.89 2.94
N VAL A 89 -3.22 0.50 3.71
CA VAL A 89 -3.84 1.39 4.73
C VAL A 89 -2.77 1.94 5.69
N ASN A 90 -1.93 1.08 6.25
CA ASN A 90 -0.89 1.53 7.18
C ASN A 90 0.13 2.46 6.50
N LEU A 91 0.52 2.19 5.26
CA LEU A 91 1.51 2.96 4.51
C LEU A 91 0.99 4.35 4.14
N ALA A 92 -0.27 4.43 3.69
CA ALA A 92 -0.95 5.68 3.39
C ALA A 92 -1.16 6.54 4.65
N LEU A 93 -1.52 5.92 5.78
CA LEU A 93 -1.53 6.61 7.06
C LEU A 93 -0.13 7.05 7.49
N ASP A 94 0.87 6.19 7.30
CA ASP A 94 2.25 6.45 7.71
C ASP A 94 2.85 7.66 6.99
N ILE A 95 2.71 7.71 5.67
CA ILE A 95 3.22 8.84 4.89
C ILE A 95 2.48 10.14 5.24
N ALA A 96 1.18 10.08 5.53
CA ALA A 96 0.39 11.24 5.91
C ALA A 96 0.80 11.82 7.27
N TRP A 97 0.99 11.00 8.30
CA TRP A 97 1.37 11.53 9.62
C TRP A 97 2.85 11.95 9.67
N ARG A 98 3.74 11.17 9.04
CA ARG A 98 5.18 11.21 9.28
C ARG A 98 5.86 12.44 8.69
N PHE A 99 5.57 12.74 7.43
CA PHE A 99 6.28 13.79 6.71
C PHE A 99 5.56 15.12 6.89
N ASP A 100 6.24 16.06 7.53
CA ASP A 100 5.75 17.43 7.71
C ASP A 100 6.10 18.32 6.51
N GLY A 101 5.54 19.52 6.46
CA GLY A 101 5.87 20.55 5.48
C GLY A 101 5.30 20.32 4.07
N MET A 102 4.58 19.22 3.87
CA MET A 102 3.84 18.97 2.63
C MET A 102 2.56 19.82 2.57
N PRO A 103 2.08 20.22 1.38
CA PRO A 103 0.84 20.98 1.24
C PRO A 103 -0.38 20.13 1.62
N ASP A 104 -1.48 20.77 2.02
CA ASP A 104 -2.72 20.09 2.43
C ASP A 104 -3.23 19.00 1.48
N GLU A 105 -3.09 19.22 0.17
CA GLU A 105 -3.51 18.26 -0.86
C GLU A 105 -2.81 16.91 -0.69
N PHE A 106 -1.53 16.91 -0.30
CA PHE A 106 -0.76 15.70 -0.03
C PHE A 106 -1.42 14.85 1.05
N TYR A 107 -1.77 15.47 2.18
CA TYR A 107 -2.40 14.74 3.28
C TYR A 107 -3.79 14.24 2.87
N ARG A 108 -4.58 15.05 2.16
CA ARG A 108 -5.91 14.65 1.67
C ARG A 108 -5.82 13.47 0.70
N ASP A 109 -4.87 13.47 -0.21
CA ASP A 109 -4.64 12.38 -1.14
C ASP A 109 -4.35 11.07 -0.41
N TRP A 110 -3.42 11.07 0.54
CA TRP A 110 -3.04 9.86 1.26
C TRP A 110 -4.12 9.36 2.23
N ILE A 111 -4.92 10.26 2.81
CA ILE A 111 -6.13 9.85 3.52
C ILE A 111 -7.15 9.24 2.55
N GLY A 112 -7.28 9.77 1.34
CA GLY A 112 -8.10 9.19 0.27
C GLY A 112 -7.69 7.75 -0.03
N VAL A 113 -6.41 7.54 -0.32
CA VAL A 113 -5.83 6.20 -0.54
C VAL A 113 -6.11 5.29 0.65
N ALA A 114 -5.82 5.73 1.89
CA ALA A 114 -6.08 4.91 3.08
C ALA A 114 -7.54 4.44 3.19
N ARG A 115 -8.51 5.26 2.77
CA ARG A 115 -9.93 4.90 2.77
C ARG A 115 -10.26 3.88 1.68
N GLU A 116 -9.72 4.04 0.48
CA GLU A 116 -9.90 3.09 -0.63
C GLU A 116 -9.29 1.72 -0.26
N GLU A 117 -8.09 1.70 0.31
CA GLU A 117 -7.45 0.46 0.79
C GLU A 117 -8.20 -0.19 1.95
N ALA A 118 -8.82 0.60 2.82
CA ALA A 118 -9.69 0.07 3.87
C ALA A 118 -10.93 -0.60 3.29
N CYS A 119 -11.49 -0.07 2.20
CA CYS A 119 -12.57 -0.71 1.45
C CYS A 119 -12.10 -2.02 0.80
N HIS A 120 -10.94 -2.02 0.13
CA HIS A 120 -10.34 -3.21 -0.48
C HIS A 120 -10.11 -4.33 0.53
N PHE A 121 -9.52 -4.00 1.67
CA PHE A 121 -9.33 -4.92 2.78
C PHE A 121 -10.65 -5.54 3.25
N ASN A 122 -11.70 -4.73 3.41
CA ASN A 122 -13.00 -5.22 3.87
C ASN A 122 -13.64 -6.17 2.85
N LEU A 123 -13.58 -5.86 1.54
CA LEU A 123 -14.08 -6.74 0.48
C LEU A 123 -13.41 -8.11 0.51
N LEU A 124 -12.07 -8.14 0.61
CA LEU A 124 -11.30 -9.37 0.68
C LEU A 124 -11.55 -10.13 1.98
N ARG A 125 -11.65 -9.42 3.11
CA ARG A 125 -11.96 -10.02 4.42
C ARG A 125 -13.33 -10.71 4.41
N GLU A 126 -14.35 -10.05 3.86
CA GLU A 126 -15.70 -10.62 3.75
C GLU A 126 -15.72 -11.84 2.82
N HIS A 127 -14.99 -11.77 1.70
CA HIS A 127 -14.83 -12.92 0.81
C HIS A 127 -14.13 -14.10 1.50
N LEU A 128 -13.06 -13.82 2.26
CA LEU A 128 -12.36 -14.82 3.06
C LEU A 128 -13.27 -15.49 4.10
N GLN A 129 -14.14 -14.70 4.74
CA GLN A 129 -15.15 -15.19 5.68
C GLN A 129 -16.18 -16.09 5.01
N ALA A 130 -16.64 -15.75 3.81
CA ALA A 130 -17.57 -16.59 3.05
C ALA A 130 -16.96 -17.95 2.68
N MET A 131 -15.63 -18.05 2.58
CA MET A 131 -14.90 -19.31 2.38
C MET A 131 -14.67 -20.11 3.68
N GLY A 132 -15.10 -19.58 4.84
CA GLY A 132 -14.93 -20.23 6.15
C GLY A 132 -13.64 -19.87 6.89
N PHE A 133 -12.88 -18.89 6.42
CA PHE A 133 -11.60 -18.47 7.00
C PHE A 133 -11.66 -17.02 7.51
N ARG A 134 -10.68 -16.61 8.31
CA ARG A 134 -10.57 -15.25 8.86
C ARG A 134 -9.20 -14.67 8.55
N TYR A 135 -9.17 -13.34 8.48
CA TYR A 135 -7.90 -12.62 8.46
C TYR A 135 -7.11 -12.94 9.75
N GLY A 136 -5.88 -13.41 9.60
CA GLY A 136 -5.05 -13.92 10.69
C GLY A 136 -4.90 -15.45 10.73
N ASP A 137 -5.66 -16.22 9.95
CA ASP A 137 -5.59 -17.69 9.94
C ASP A 137 -4.35 -18.22 9.19
N PHE A 138 -3.76 -17.42 8.29
CA PHE A 138 -2.56 -17.77 7.54
C PHE A 138 -1.39 -16.85 7.90
N PRO A 139 -0.13 -17.31 7.81
CA PRO A 139 1.03 -16.44 7.98
C PRO A 139 1.11 -15.39 6.87
N ALA A 140 1.78 -14.28 7.15
CA ALA A 140 2.05 -13.22 6.19
C ALA A 140 3.49 -12.72 6.32
N HIS A 141 3.96 -11.90 5.38
CA HIS A 141 5.30 -11.31 5.42
C HIS A 141 5.25 -9.79 5.57
N ASN A 142 6.30 -9.19 6.11
CA ASN A 142 6.34 -7.77 6.48
C ASN A 142 7.04 -6.85 5.47
N GLY A 143 7.43 -7.36 4.30
CA GLY A 143 8.36 -6.65 3.38
C GLY A 143 7.93 -5.25 2.94
N LEU A 144 6.62 -4.96 2.86
CA LEU A 144 6.11 -3.61 2.56
C LEU A 144 6.49 -2.61 3.66
N TRP A 145 6.20 -2.96 4.91
CA TRP A 145 6.49 -2.10 6.06
C TRP A 145 7.99 -1.94 6.32
N GLU A 146 8.79 -2.99 6.09
CA GLU A 146 10.25 -2.92 6.20
C GLU A 146 10.86 -1.88 5.24
N MET A 147 10.23 -1.62 4.09
CA MET A 147 10.66 -0.54 3.20
C MET A 147 10.23 0.83 3.74
N ALA A 148 9.04 0.94 4.32
CA ALA A 148 8.58 2.16 4.96
C ALA A 148 9.51 2.58 6.12
N GLU A 149 9.96 1.62 6.94
CA GLU A 149 10.93 1.86 8.01
C GLU A 149 12.28 2.35 7.46
N ARG A 150 12.78 1.72 6.38
CA ARG A 150 14.04 2.14 5.73
C ARG A 150 13.98 3.53 5.08
N THR A 151 12.78 4.03 4.81
CA THR A 151 12.53 5.33 4.14
C THR A 151 11.87 6.33 5.08
N ALA A 152 11.85 6.05 6.39
CA ALA A 152 11.15 6.88 7.38
C ALA A 152 11.66 8.33 7.44
N ASP A 153 12.91 8.56 7.09
CA ASP A 153 13.56 9.87 7.25
C ASP A 153 13.55 10.73 5.97
N ASP A 154 13.04 10.21 4.84
CA ASP A 154 12.99 10.98 3.58
C ASP A 154 11.72 10.69 2.78
N VAL A 155 10.88 11.72 2.65
CA VAL A 155 9.64 11.66 1.86
C VAL A 155 9.90 11.29 0.40
N LEU A 156 11.04 11.72 -0.16
CA LEU A 156 11.37 11.40 -1.55
C LEU A 156 11.69 9.92 -1.72
N ALA A 157 12.49 9.35 -0.80
CA ALA A 157 12.75 7.92 -0.73
C ALA A 157 11.46 7.12 -0.51
N ARG A 158 10.57 7.60 0.38
CA ARG A 158 9.27 6.98 0.62
C ARG A 158 8.44 6.91 -0.66
N LEU A 159 8.25 8.05 -1.33
CA LEU A 159 7.47 8.16 -2.56
C LEU A 159 8.07 7.33 -3.71
N ALA A 160 9.39 7.27 -3.80
CA ALA A 160 10.07 6.48 -4.81
C ALA A 160 9.86 4.98 -4.62
N LEU A 161 10.00 4.49 -3.39
CA LEU A 161 10.21 3.05 -3.15
C LEU A 161 8.99 2.32 -2.61
N VAL A 162 7.99 3.03 -2.08
CA VAL A 162 6.76 2.40 -1.58
C VAL A 162 5.66 2.43 -2.64
N PRO A 163 5.02 3.57 -2.97
CA PRO A 163 3.91 3.57 -3.90
C PRO A 163 4.33 3.27 -5.34
N ARG A 164 5.48 3.79 -5.79
CA ARG A 164 5.93 3.62 -7.18
C ARG A 164 6.62 2.28 -7.46
N THR A 165 7.29 1.68 -6.46
CA THR A 165 8.01 0.41 -6.65
C THR A 165 7.24 -0.77 -6.11
N LEU A 166 6.82 -0.73 -4.85
CA LEU A 166 6.27 -1.90 -4.18
C LEU A 166 4.78 -2.06 -4.42
N GLU A 167 4.00 -0.99 -4.25
CA GLU A 167 2.54 -1.01 -4.47
C GLU A 167 2.22 -1.15 -5.96
N ALA A 168 2.95 -0.44 -6.84
CA ALA A 168 2.81 -0.59 -8.30
C ALA A 168 3.02 -2.01 -8.85
N ARG A 169 3.57 -2.96 -8.08
CA ARG A 169 3.59 -4.39 -8.45
C ARG A 169 2.18 -5.00 -8.50
N GLY A 170 1.22 -4.42 -7.77
CA GLY A 170 -0.19 -4.76 -7.85
C GLY A 170 -0.72 -4.61 -9.28
N LEU A 171 -0.31 -3.56 -9.99
CA LEU A 171 -0.70 -3.33 -11.40
C LEU A 171 -0.28 -4.47 -12.33
N ASP A 172 0.88 -5.07 -12.05
CA ASP A 172 1.45 -6.16 -12.85
C ASP A 172 0.86 -7.52 -12.45
N ALA A 173 0.69 -7.75 -11.15
CA ALA A 173 0.29 -9.05 -10.61
C ALA A 173 -1.23 -9.29 -10.64
N ALA A 174 -2.04 -8.25 -10.44
CA ALA A 174 -3.49 -8.38 -10.28
C ALA A 174 -4.18 -9.07 -11.47
N PRO A 175 -3.88 -8.77 -12.76
CA PRO A 175 -4.50 -9.46 -13.88
C PRO A 175 -4.27 -10.98 -13.86
N LEU A 176 -3.04 -11.41 -13.57
CA LEU A 176 -2.68 -12.82 -13.52
C LEU A 176 -3.38 -13.55 -12.37
N ILE A 177 -3.53 -12.88 -11.22
CA ILE A 177 -4.22 -13.45 -10.06
C ILE A 177 -5.73 -13.52 -10.32
N ARG A 178 -6.33 -12.46 -10.87
CA ARG A 178 -7.74 -12.42 -11.27
C ARG A 178 -8.08 -13.57 -12.21
N ASP A 179 -7.28 -13.76 -13.26
CA ASP A 179 -7.53 -14.81 -14.26
C ASP A 179 -7.37 -16.21 -13.67
N LYS A 180 -6.48 -16.38 -12.69
CA LYS A 180 -6.37 -17.64 -11.93
C LYS A 180 -7.62 -17.90 -11.08
N LEU A 181 -8.18 -16.87 -10.44
CA LEU A 181 -9.41 -16.99 -9.64
C LEU A 181 -10.60 -17.38 -10.51
N ARG A 182 -10.81 -16.72 -11.66
CA ARG A 182 -11.84 -17.10 -12.65
C ARG A 182 -11.72 -18.56 -13.09
N ARG A 183 -10.51 -19.00 -13.41
CA ARG A 183 -10.25 -20.39 -13.85
C ARG A 183 -10.62 -21.45 -12.81
N VAL A 184 -10.63 -21.11 -11.52
CA VAL A 184 -11.04 -22.02 -10.44
C VAL A 184 -12.46 -21.75 -9.94
N GLY A 185 -13.24 -20.97 -10.68
CA GLY A 185 -14.65 -20.66 -10.40
C GLY A 185 -14.89 -19.61 -9.32
N ASP A 186 -13.87 -18.87 -8.88
CA ASP A 186 -14.01 -17.80 -7.89
C ASP A 186 -14.25 -16.44 -8.57
N GLU A 187 -15.45 -16.29 -9.12
CA GLU A 187 -15.86 -15.06 -9.81
C GLU A 187 -15.94 -13.85 -8.85
N ARG A 188 -16.32 -14.08 -7.59
CA ARG A 188 -16.36 -13.01 -6.58
C ARG A 188 -14.96 -12.49 -6.28
N GLY A 189 -13.99 -13.38 -6.05
CA GLY A 189 -12.60 -13.00 -5.85
C GLY A 189 -12.01 -12.25 -7.06
N ALA A 190 -12.34 -12.70 -8.27
CA ALA A 190 -11.93 -12.02 -9.50
C ALA A 190 -12.53 -10.61 -9.62
N ALA A 191 -13.82 -10.44 -9.33
CA ALA A 191 -14.48 -9.13 -9.37
C ALA A 191 -13.90 -8.15 -8.34
N ILE A 192 -13.53 -8.63 -7.15
CA ILE A 192 -12.84 -7.80 -6.15
C ILE A 192 -11.49 -7.31 -6.68
N LEU A 193 -10.71 -8.16 -7.36
CA LEU A 193 -9.44 -7.73 -7.95
C LEU A 193 -9.60 -6.73 -9.10
N GLU A 194 -10.74 -6.72 -9.80
CA GLU A 194 -11.01 -5.70 -10.82
C GLU A 194 -11.28 -4.33 -10.18
N ILE A 195 -11.96 -4.29 -9.03
CA ILE A 195 -12.13 -3.06 -8.24
C ILE A 195 -10.76 -2.55 -7.78
N ILE A 196 -9.97 -3.43 -7.14
CA ILE A 196 -8.65 -3.06 -6.62
C ILE A 196 -7.74 -2.56 -7.74
N LEU A 197 -7.64 -3.27 -8.87
CA LEU A 197 -6.80 -2.86 -9.99
C LEU A 197 -7.20 -1.50 -10.57
N ARG A 198 -8.50 -1.20 -10.63
CA ARG A 198 -8.99 0.10 -11.10
C ARG A 198 -8.52 1.23 -10.19
N ASP A 199 -8.66 1.05 -8.88
CA ASP A 199 -8.37 2.08 -7.89
C ASP A 199 -6.84 2.24 -7.69
N GLU A 200 -6.09 1.14 -7.77
CA GLU A 200 -4.63 1.10 -7.64
C GLU A 200 -3.90 1.94 -8.71
N ILE A 201 -4.46 2.08 -9.91
CA ILE A 201 -3.92 3.00 -10.92
C ILE A 201 -3.91 4.43 -10.39
N GLY A 202 -4.98 4.83 -9.68
CA GLY A 202 -5.09 6.13 -9.04
C GLY A 202 -4.12 6.30 -7.88
N HIS A 203 -3.97 5.28 -7.02
CA HIS A 203 -3.02 5.30 -5.90
C HIS A 203 -1.58 5.50 -6.38
N VAL A 204 -1.16 4.74 -7.39
CA VAL A 204 0.18 4.86 -7.97
C VAL A 204 0.37 6.20 -8.68
N ALA A 205 -0.69 6.75 -9.31
CA ALA A 205 -0.65 8.08 -9.91
C ALA A 205 -0.45 9.20 -8.88
N ILE A 206 -1.07 9.09 -7.70
CA ILE A 206 -0.82 9.99 -6.56
C ILE A 206 0.65 9.92 -6.16
N GLY A 207 1.20 8.72 -6.00
CA GLY A 207 2.62 8.52 -5.69
C GLY A 207 3.56 9.15 -6.73
N ASN A 208 3.28 8.95 -8.03
CA ASN A 208 4.04 9.53 -9.13
C ASN A 208 3.99 11.06 -9.15
N ARG A 209 2.80 11.65 -8.93
CA ARG A 209 2.62 13.11 -8.89
C ARG A 209 3.48 13.74 -7.79
N TRP A 210 3.39 13.22 -6.57
CA TRP A 210 4.15 13.75 -5.43
C TRP A 210 5.65 13.50 -5.56
N TYR A 211 6.06 12.33 -6.07
CA TYR A 211 7.46 12.04 -6.33
C TYR A 211 8.08 13.09 -7.27
N ARG A 212 7.44 13.34 -8.42
CA ARG A 212 7.94 14.34 -9.39
C ARG A 212 7.95 15.74 -8.84
N ARG A 213 6.93 16.12 -8.07
CA ARG A 213 6.89 17.42 -7.40
C ARG A 213 8.11 17.59 -6.48
N VAL A 214 8.37 16.62 -5.61
CA VAL A 214 9.50 16.69 -4.66
C VAL A 214 10.84 16.64 -5.39
N CYS A 215 10.97 15.87 -6.48
CA CYS A 215 12.15 15.94 -7.36
C CYS A 215 12.34 17.36 -7.92
N GLY A 216 11.28 17.98 -8.44
CA GLY A 216 11.33 19.33 -8.98
C GLY A 216 11.70 20.39 -7.94
N GLU A 217 11.11 20.32 -6.74
CA GLU A 217 11.43 21.21 -5.61
C GLU A 217 12.89 21.06 -5.15
N ARG A 218 13.47 19.86 -5.30
CA ARG A 218 14.88 19.58 -4.97
C ARG A 218 15.84 19.70 -6.16
N GLY A 219 15.35 20.02 -7.36
CA GLY A 219 16.17 20.12 -8.58
C GLY A 219 16.81 18.79 -9.04
N LEU A 220 16.15 17.66 -8.79
CA LEU A 220 16.66 16.32 -9.09
C LEU A 220 16.01 15.73 -10.35
N ASP A 221 16.80 14.99 -11.14
CA ASP A 221 16.26 14.18 -12.24
C ASP A 221 15.50 12.95 -11.67
N PRO A 222 14.22 12.75 -12.03
CA PRO A 222 13.40 11.67 -11.47
C PRO A 222 13.92 10.25 -11.73
N VAL A 223 14.60 10.00 -12.86
CA VAL A 223 15.08 8.66 -13.23
C VAL A 223 16.38 8.36 -12.50
N VAL A 224 17.34 9.29 -12.54
CA VAL A 224 18.61 9.15 -11.82
C VAL A 224 18.39 9.06 -10.32
N CYS A 225 17.53 9.92 -9.77
CA CYS A 225 17.21 9.92 -8.35
C CYS A 225 16.58 8.59 -7.91
N TYR A 226 15.71 8.01 -8.74
CA TYR A 226 15.09 6.72 -8.45
C TYR A 226 16.14 5.61 -8.32
N ASP A 227 17.06 5.52 -9.29
CA ASP A 227 18.11 4.49 -9.29
C ASP A 227 19.02 4.60 -8.06
N GLU A 228 19.42 5.82 -7.70
CA GLU A 228 20.22 6.07 -6.49
C GLU A 228 19.48 5.65 -5.20
N LEU A 229 18.20 6.00 -5.09
CA LEU A 229 17.37 5.65 -3.92
C LEU A 229 17.15 4.14 -3.85
N ALA A 230 16.87 3.49 -4.98
CA ALA A 230 16.69 2.05 -5.06
C ALA A 230 17.95 1.31 -4.60
N GLN A 231 19.14 1.77 -5.02
CA GLN A 231 20.41 1.20 -4.56
C GLN A 231 20.66 1.47 -3.07
N ARG A 232 20.52 2.73 -2.63
CA ARG A 232 20.79 3.17 -1.26
C ARG A 232 19.95 2.40 -0.24
N HIS A 233 18.66 2.24 -0.51
CA HIS A 233 17.74 1.57 0.40
C HIS A 233 17.59 0.07 0.11
N ARG A 234 18.35 -0.48 -0.85
CA ARG A 234 18.32 -1.90 -1.23
C ARG A 234 16.90 -2.35 -1.60
N ALA A 235 16.28 -1.61 -2.51
CA ALA A 235 14.99 -1.95 -3.07
C ALA A 235 15.06 -3.28 -3.84
N PRO A 236 14.00 -4.11 -3.79
CA PRO A 236 13.97 -5.34 -4.56
C PRO A 236 13.97 -5.03 -6.05
N ARG A 237 14.75 -5.79 -6.83
CA ARG A 237 14.73 -5.70 -8.29
C ARG A 237 13.38 -6.19 -8.82
N LEU A 238 12.69 -5.32 -9.54
CA LEU A 238 11.42 -5.66 -10.19
C LEU A 238 11.67 -6.63 -11.33
N ARG A 239 10.74 -7.56 -11.54
CA ARG A 239 10.79 -8.53 -12.64
C ARG A 239 9.46 -8.53 -13.34
N GLY A 240 9.51 -8.51 -14.67
CA GLY A 240 8.32 -8.61 -15.51
C GLY A 240 7.62 -9.97 -15.45
N PRO A 241 6.52 -10.13 -16.19
CA PRO A 241 5.98 -9.15 -17.14
C PRO A 241 5.38 -7.91 -16.46
N PHE A 242 5.57 -6.74 -17.04
CA PHE A 242 5.02 -5.47 -16.56
C PHE A 242 3.73 -5.12 -17.29
N ASN A 243 2.76 -4.59 -16.56
CA ASN A 243 1.56 -4.00 -17.13
C ASN A 243 1.85 -2.55 -17.55
N LEU A 244 2.50 -2.38 -18.70
CA LEU A 244 2.94 -1.06 -19.20
C LEU A 244 1.77 -0.11 -19.47
N GLU A 245 0.59 -0.63 -19.81
CA GLU A 245 -0.61 0.18 -19.99
C GLU A 245 -1.07 0.78 -18.66
N ALA A 246 -1.25 -0.05 -17.62
CA ALA A 246 -1.64 0.44 -16.30
C ALA A 246 -0.57 1.35 -15.68
N ARG A 247 0.72 1.05 -15.85
CA ARG A 247 1.80 1.94 -15.39
C ARG A 247 1.77 3.27 -16.14
N ARG A 248 1.57 3.29 -17.46
CA ARG A 248 1.42 4.55 -18.19
C ARG A 248 0.19 5.33 -17.73
N ALA A 249 -0.94 4.66 -17.48
CA ALA A 249 -2.15 5.28 -16.92
C ALA A 249 -1.92 5.83 -15.51
N ALA A 250 -1.10 5.16 -14.70
CA ALA A 250 -0.64 5.64 -13.40
C ALA A 250 0.41 6.76 -13.52
N GLY A 251 0.70 7.22 -14.74
CA GLY A 251 1.52 8.39 -14.98
C GLY A 251 3.02 8.11 -15.03
N PHE A 252 3.50 6.89 -15.29
CA PHE A 252 4.91 6.66 -15.66
C PHE A 252 5.19 7.15 -17.08
N ASP A 253 6.30 7.85 -17.28
CA ASP A 253 6.71 8.36 -18.60
C ASP A 253 7.48 7.31 -19.42
N ALA A 254 7.78 7.64 -20.68
CA ALA A 254 8.45 6.72 -21.59
C ALA A 254 9.88 6.35 -21.15
N GLN A 255 10.59 7.27 -20.50
CA GLN A 255 11.96 7.06 -20.04
C GLN A 255 11.98 6.14 -18.81
N GLU A 256 11.08 6.36 -17.86
CA GLU A 256 10.91 5.51 -16.68
C GLU A 256 10.49 4.09 -17.07
N LEU A 257 9.56 3.95 -18.03
CA LEU A 257 9.14 2.63 -18.51
C LEU A 257 10.28 1.91 -19.23
N ALA A 258 11.07 2.61 -20.05
CA ALA A 258 12.24 2.04 -20.69
C ALA A 258 13.30 1.59 -19.68
N ALA A 259 13.58 2.40 -18.65
CA ALA A 259 14.50 2.04 -17.56
C ALA A 259 14.01 0.80 -16.79
N LEU A 260 12.72 0.74 -16.48
CA LEU A 260 12.09 -0.41 -15.81
C LEU A 260 12.24 -1.71 -16.60
N GLN A 261 12.17 -1.65 -17.94
CA GLN A 261 12.31 -2.82 -18.81
C GLN A 261 13.76 -3.24 -19.06
N ALA A 262 14.72 -2.31 -18.92
CA ALA A 262 16.14 -2.58 -19.08
C ALA A 262 16.77 -3.21 -17.83
N GLY A 263 16.19 -2.94 -16.65
CA GLY A 263 16.53 -3.56 -15.37
C GLY A 263 15.96 -4.97 -15.22
#